data_AF-A0A1G4K5W4-F1
#
_entry.id   AF-A0A1G4K5W4-F1
#
_cell.length_a   1.000
_cell.length_b   1.000
_cell.length_c   1.000
_cell.angle_alpha   90.00
_cell.angle_beta   90.00
_cell.angle_gamma   90.00
#
_symmetry.space_group_name_H-M   'P 1'
#
loop_
_entity.id
_entity.type
_entity.pdbx_description
1 polymer ?
#
loop_
_entity_poly.entity_id
_entity_poly.type
_entity_poly.pdbx_seq_one_letter_code
_entity_poly.pdbx_strand_id
1 'polypeptide(L)'
;MTNSKVFLDVSIGGVPKGRMVFELFNDVVPKTAGNFYKLCEGQSGFSKSRPDVPLSYKGSLFHRVIKGFMLQFGDFTNFNGTGGESIYGEKFEDENFSLKHDRPFLLSMANAGPNTNGSQAFLTCVPTPHLDGKHVVFGELIQGKRIARTIEGITTDSGDKPKEDVKIDDCGVLPSDYVVPADAEQTPTDQYGDNYEETLADDSKVDVADVDSVLKAVNAVKDIGTTLFKAQDFKVALSKYEKASSMIKQFFPEDLSPEKTRAVDQLRISLFLNIALCALKSGDFQKALTAATEVVHDSAADDKSKAKALYRRGLTYYNLKDAEMALTDLEFATTYQQNDAAILKAITDARNLKKTQVGKQKKAFSKMFS
;
A
#
# COMPACT_ATOMS: atom_id res chain seq x y z
N MET A 1 -38.11 4.94 -10.62
CA MET A 1 -37.47 3.66 -10.98
C MET A 1 -36.65 3.23 -9.77
N THR A 2 -36.58 1.94 -9.42
CA THR A 2 -35.73 1.53 -8.27
C THR A 2 -34.26 1.71 -8.63
N ASN A 3 -33.47 2.25 -7.71
CA ASN A 3 -32.04 2.45 -7.91
C ASN A 3 -31.27 1.13 -7.98
N SER A 4 -30.46 1.00 -9.01
CA SER A 4 -29.64 -0.17 -9.27
C SER A 4 -28.39 -0.14 -8.40
N LYS A 5 -27.86 -1.32 -8.09
CA LYS A 5 -26.60 -1.46 -7.37
C LYS A 5 -25.60 -2.18 -8.24
N VAL A 6 -24.37 -1.69 -8.25
CA VAL A 6 -23.26 -2.26 -9.02
C VAL A 6 -22.01 -2.31 -8.17
N PHE A 7 -21.04 -3.14 -8.55
CA PHE A 7 -19.79 -3.25 -7.83
C PHE A 7 -18.58 -3.12 -8.74
N LEU A 8 -17.47 -2.67 -8.16
CA LEU A 8 -16.12 -2.71 -8.70
C LEU A 8 -15.22 -3.40 -7.66
N ASP A 9 -14.60 -4.51 -8.02
CA ASP A 9 -13.54 -5.15 -7.22
C ASP A 9 -12.19 -4.54 -7.61
N VAL A 10 -11.45 -4.04 -6.63
CA VAL A 10 -10.26 -3.21 -6.88
C VAL A 10 -8.99 -3.82 -6.28
N SER A 11 -7.88 -3.72 -7.02
CA SER A 11 -6.53 -3.95 -6.52
C SER A 11 -5.64 -2.71 -6.68
N ILE A 12 -4.60 -2.64 -5.86
CA ILE A 12 -3.53 -1.65 -5.94
C ILE A 12 -2.21 -2.43 -6.07
N GLY A 13 -1.43 -2.18 -7.13
CA GLY A 13 -0.17 -2.90 -7.37
C GLY A 13 -0.35 -4.42 -7.49
N GLY A 14 -1.55 -4.87 -7.90
CA GLY A 14 -1.91 -6.30 -7.96
C GLY A 14 -2.35 -6.92 -6.63
N VAL A 15 -2.38 -6.15 -5.53
CA VAL A 15 -2.89 -6.61 -4.23
C VAL A 15 -4.38 -6.28 -4.11
N PRO A 16 -5.28 -7.27 -3.98
CA PRO A 16 -6.71 -7.03 -3.81
C PRO A 16 -7.00 -6.17 -2.58
N LYS A 17 -7.84 -5.13 -2.74
CA LYS A 17 -8.29 -4.24 -1.65
C LYS A 17 -9.75 -4.45 -1.27
N GLY A 18 -10.51 -5.10 -2.15
CA GLY A 18 -11.88 -5.52 -1.89
C GLY A 18 -12.87 -4.86 -2.85
N ARG A 19 -14.13 -4.80 -2.42
CA ARG A 19 -15.26 -4.40 -3.24
C ARG A 19 -15.74 -2.99 -2.91
N MET A 20 -15.92 -2.18 -3.95
CA MET A 20 -16.63 -0.91 -3.94
C MET A 20 -18.03 -1.13 -4.50
N VAL A 21 -19.08 -0.74 -3.76
CA VAL A 21 -20.48 -0.86 -4.20
C VAL A 21 -21.10 0.51 -4.37
N PHE A 22 -21.76 0.72 -5.51
CA PHE A 22 -22.38 1.99 -5.87
C PHE A 22 -23.89 1.81 -6.00
N GLU A 23 -24.65 2.77 -5.49
CA GLU A 23 -26.05 2.97 -5.83
C GLU A 23 -26.16 3.97 -6.98
N LEU A 24 -26.95 3.65 -8.00
CA LEU A 24 -27.15 4.48 -9.19
C LEU A 24 -28.54 5.13 -9.16
N PHE A 25 -28.60 6.45 -9.35
CA PHE A 25 -29.80 7.28 -9.28
C PHE A 25 -30.68 7.15 -10.54
N ASN A 26 -31.20 5.95 -10.78
CA ASN A 26 -32.04 5.60 -11.93
C ASN A 26 -33.31 6.45 -12.04
N ASP A 27 -33.81 6.96 -10.92
CA ASP A 27 -34.98 7.83 -10.84
C ASP A 27 -34.71 9.27 -11.25
N VAL A 28 -33.46 9.74 -11.19
CA VAL A 28 -33.06 11.11 -11.54
C VAL A 28 -32.39 11.19 -12.91
N VAL A 29 -31.50 10.25 -13.22
CA VAL A 29 -30.68 10.22 -14.44
C VAL A 29 -30.63 8.82 -15.07
N PRO A 30 -31.78 8.27 -15.52
CA PRO A 30 -31.88 6.90 -16.01
C PRO A 30 -30.94 6.58 -17.19
N LYS A 31 -30.66 7.54 -18.09
CA LYS A 31 -29.76 7.29 -19.23
C LYS A 31 -28.31 7.16 -18.79
N THR A 32 -27.87 8.05 -17.88
CA THR A 32 -26.52 8.09 -17.33
C THR A 32 -26.27 6.88 -16.42
N ALA A 33 -27.20 6.61 -15.51
CA ALA A 33 -27.16 5.44 -14.64
C ALA A 33 -27.19 4.13 -15.45
N GLY A 34 -28.04 4.06 -16.49
CA GLY A 34 -28.12 2.91 -17.39
C GLY A 34 -26.82 2.64 -18.16
N ASN A 35 -26.11 3.70 -18.58
CA ASN A 35 -24.78 3.56 -19.19
C ASN A 35 -23.79 2.89 -18.23
N PHE A 36 -23.66 3.43 -17.02
CA PHE A 36 -22.72 2.90 -16.03
C PHE A 36 -23.09 1.47 -15.60
N TYR A 37 -24.38 1.19 -15.42
CA TYR A 37 -24.90 -0.15 -15.13
C TYR A 37 -24.46 -1.16 -16.19
N LYS A 38 -24.65 -0.83 -17.46
CA LYS A 38 -24.33 -1.72 -18.58
C LYS A 38 -22.83 -1.90 -18.80
N LEU A 39 -22.02 -0.89 -18.51
CA LEU A 39 -20.56 -1.01 -18.49
C LEU A 39 -20.07 -1.87 -17.30
N CYS A 40 -20.77 -1.88 -16.16
CA CYS A 40 -20.48 -2.83 -15.09
C CYS A 40 -20.91 -4.26 -15.49
N GLU A 41 -22.07 -4.43 -16.13
CA GLU A 41 -22.58 -5.72 -16.61
C GLU A 41 -21.68 -6.35 -17.69
N GLY A 42 -21.09 -5.53 -18.57
CA GLY A 42 -20.13 -5.96 -19.58
C GLY A 42 -20.73 -6.74 -20.76
N GLN A 43 -22.06 -6.68 -20.95
CA GLN A 43 -22.79 -7.45 -21.98
C GLN A 43 -23.18 -6.64 -23.22
N SER A 44 -22.76 -5.37 -23.31
CA SER A 44 -23.13 -4.46 -24.41
C SER A 44 -22.27 -4.62 -25.68
N GLY A 45 -21.48 -5.68 -25.78
CA GLY A 45 -20.60 -5.93 -26.91
C GLY A 45 -19.21 -5.29 -26.77
N PHE A 46 -18.63 -4.86 -27.88
CA PHE A 46 -17.26 -4.38 -27.98
C PHE A 46 -17.22 -2.91 -28.39
N SER A 47 -16.13 -2.25 -27.99
CA SER A 47 -15.88 -0.85 -28.33
C SER A 47 -15.74 -0.67 -29.84
N LYS A 48 -16.34 0.39 -30.38
CA LYS A 48 -16.21 0.76 -31.80
C LYS A 48 -14.81 1.30 -32.11
N SER A 49 -14.24 2.07 -31.18
CA SER A 49 -12.89 2.64 -31.32
C SER A 49 -11.79 1.60 -31.12
N ARG A 50 -12.05 0.55 -30.33
CA ARG A 50 -11.17 -0.59 -30.06
C ARG A 50 -11.95 -1.90 -30.12
N PRO A 51 -12.13 -2.51 -31.30
CA PRO A 51 -12.96 -3.72 -31.49
C PRO A 51 -12.52 -4.95 -30.69
N ASP A 52 -11.29 -4.94 -30.16
CA ASP A 52 -10.72 -5.97 -29.28
C ASP A 52 -11.11 -5.79 -27.79
N VAL A 53 -11.69 -4.65 -27.42
CA VAL A 53 -11.98 -4.27 -26.04
C VAL A 53 -13.49 -4.35 -25.78
N PRO A 54 -13.96 -5.13 -24.79
CA PRO A 54 -15.38 -5.15 -24.42
C PRO A 54 -15.82 -3.81 -23.82
N LEU A 55 -17.11 -3.46 -23.99
CA LEU A 55 -17.73 -2.34 -23.27
C LEU A 55 -17.92 -2.71 -21.80
N SER A 56 -16.83 -2.66 -21.04
CA SER A 56 -16.79 -3.05 -19.63
C SER A 56 -15.77 -2.23 -18.83
N TYR A 57 -16.05 -2.01 -17.53
CA TYR A 57 -15.06 -1.47 -16.60
C TYR A 57 -14.03 -2.50 -16.14
N LYS A 58 -14.25 -3.80 -16.37
CA LYS A 58 -13.30 -4.84 -16.01
C LYS A 58 -11.97 -4.63 -16.73
N GLY A 59 -10.89 -4.52 -15.95
CA GLY A 59 -9.54 -4.25 -16.43
C GLY A 59 -9.22 -2.77 -16.62
N SER A 60 -10.18 -1.85 -16.44
CA SER A 60 -9.93 -0.41 -16.47
C SER A 60 -9.14 0.04 -15.24
N LEU A 61 -8.50 1.21 -15.35
CA LEU A 61 -7.65 1.80 -14.31
C LEU A 61 -8.25 3.10 -13.79
N PHE A 62 -8.02 3.38 -12.51
CA PHE A 62 -8.05 4.74 -12.00
C PHE A 62 -6.79 5.45 -12.50
N HIS A 63 -6.93 6.16 -13.61
CA HIS A 63 -5.80 6.74 -14.33
C HIS A 63 -5.47 8.16 -13.86
N ARG A 64 -6.31 8.75 -13.01
CA ARG A 64 -6.10 10.08 -12.45
C ARG A 64 -6.68 10.16 -11.03
N VAL A 65 -5.83 10.42 -10.04
CA VAL A 65 -6.18 10.50 -8.62
C VAL A 65 -5.66 11.82 -8.04
N ILE A 66 -6.55 12.62 -7.47
CA ILE A 66 -6.18 13.89 -6.85
C ILE A 66 -6.65 13.88 -5.41
N LYS A 67 -5.69 13.82 -4.48
CA LYS A 67 -5.94 13.84 -3.04
C LYS A 67 -6.69 15.12 -2.65
N GLY A 68 -7.74 14.96 -1.83
CA GLY A 68 -8.61 16.06 -1.43
C GLY A 68 -9.54 16.54 -2.55
N PHE A 69 -9.73 15.76 -3.61
CA PHE A 69 -10.61 16.11 -4.72
C PHE A 69 -11.41 14.93 -5.25
N MET A 70 -10.83 14.05 -6.07
CA MET A 70 -11.57 12.97 -6.76
C MET A 70 -10.67 11.83 -7.28
N LEU A 71 -11.31 10.70 -7.58
CA LEU A 71 -10.71 9.50 -8.20
C LEU A 71 -11.37 9.24 -9.55
N GLN A 72 -10.65 9.41 -10.66
CA GLN A 72 -11.19 9.27 -12.01
C GLN A 72 -10.72 7.96 -12.68
N PHE A 73 -11.69 7.28 -13.31
CA PHE A 73 -11.53 5.98 -13.96
C PHE A 73 -12.43 5.87 -15.20
N GLY A 74 -12.44 4.70 -15.84
CA GLY A 74 -13.40 4.37 -16.89
C GLY A 74 -12.94 4.61 -18.32
N ASP A 75 -11.66 4.98 -18.51
CA ASP A 75 -11.01 4.86 -19.82
C ASP A 75 -10.50 3.41 -19.97
N PHE A 76 -11.35 2.54 -20.52
CA PHE A 76 -11.00 1.13 -20.77
C PHE A 76 -10.31 0.90 -22.13
N THR A 77 -10.15 1.94 -22.97
CA THR A 77 -9.53 1.80 -24.30
C THR A 77 -8.06 2.23 -24.30
N ASN A 78 -7.75 3.36 -23.64
CA ASN A 78 -6.41 3.97 -23.62
C ASN A 78 -5.80 4.06 -22.22
N PHE A 79 -6.60 3.87 -21.16
CA PHE A 79 -6.16 3.85 -19.76
C PHE A 79 -5.48 5.13 -19.26
N ASN A 80 -5.71 6.27 -19.91
CA ASN A 80 -4.99 7.52 -19.63
C ASN A 80 -5.87 8.78 -19.69
N GLY A 81 -7.18 8.62 -19.85
CA GLY A 81 -8.16 9.71 -19.89
C GLY A 81 -8.44 10.23 -21.30
N THR A 82 -7.78 9.73 -22.35
CA THR A 82 -8.01 10.16 -23.74
C THR A 82 -9.04 9.30 -24.48
N GLY A 83 -9.46 8.19 -23.89
CA GLY A 83 -10.37 7.22 -24.50
C GLY A 83 -11.71 7.07 -23.78
N GLY A 84 -12.30 5.88 -23.95
CA GLY A 84 -13.60 5.52 -23.42
C GLY A 84 -14.78 5.92 -24.30
N GLU A 85 -15.82 5.11 -24.28
CA GLU A 85 -17.05 5.33 -25.05
C GLU A 85 -18.26 4.79 -24.28
N SER A 86 -19.43 5.37 -24.54
CA SER A 86 -20.68 4.93 -23.90
C SER A 86 -21.28 3.73 -24.62
N ILE A 87 -22.25 3.08 -23.98
CA ILE A 87 -23.05 2.03 -24.63
C ILE A 87 -23.91 2.55 -25.80
N TYR A 88 -24.07 3.88 -25.90
CA TYR A 88 -24.87 4.54 -26.92
C TYR A 88 -24.03 5.02 -28.12
N GLY A 89 -22.70 4.87 -28.06
CA GLY A 89 -21.74 5.44 -29.01
C GLY A 89 -20.63 6.21 -28.31
N GLU A 90 -19.82 6.95 -29.07
CA GLU A 90 -18.65 7.66 -28.53
C GLU A 90 -19.00 8.60 -27.39
N LYS A 91 -20.09 9.38 -27.53
CA LYS A 91 -20.55 10.38 -26.56
C LYS A 91 -22.07 10.38 -26.41
N PHE A 92 -22.57 10.88 -25.28
CA PHE A 92 -23.98 11.20 -25.05
C PHE A 92 -24.16 12.51 -24.25
N GLU A 93 -25.34 13.10 -24.39
CA GLU A 93 -25.75 14.37 -23.77
C GLU A 93 -25.72 14.35 -22.23
N ASP A 94 -25.57 15.53 -21.63
CA ASP A 94 -25.79 15.75 -20.20
C ASP A 94 -27.29 15.61 -19.89
N GLU A 95 -27.65 14.68 -19.01
CA GLU A 95 -29.06 14.35 -18.77
C GLU A 95 -29.78 15.41 -17.93
N ASN A 96 -29.20 15.82 -16.80
CA ASN A 96 -29.54 17.02 -16.04
C ASN A 96 -28.47 17.32 -14.96
N PHE A 97 -28.60 18.46 -14.27
CA PHE A 97 -27.70 18.89 -13.19
C PHE A 97 -28.46 19.20 -11.88
N SER A 98 -29.54 18.46 -11.62
CA SER A 98 -30.39 18.65 -10.44
C SER A 98 -29.65 18.34 -9.14
N LEU A 99 -28.82 17.30 -9.15
CA LEU A 99 -27.99 16.90 -8.02
C LEU A 99 -26.70 17.73 -7.98
N LYS A 100 -26.20 17.98 -6.76
CA LYS A 100 -25.01 18.78 -6.48
C LYS A 100 -23.88 17.91 -5.94
N HIS A 101 -22.65 18.34 -6.13
CA HIS A 101 -21.47 17.69 -5.57
C HIS A 101 -21.23 18.15 -4.12
N ASP A 102 -22.21 17.92 -3.26
CA ASP A 102 -22.30 18.50 -1.90
C ASP A 102 -21.58 17.70 -0.81
N ARG A 103 -21.14 16.48 -1.12
CA ARG A 103 -20.49 15.56 -0.18
C ARG A 103 -19.47 14.66 -0.89
N PRO A 104 -18.54 14.03 -0.13
CA PRO A 104 -17.69 12.99 -0.68
C PRO A 104 -18.51 11.77 -1.13
N PHE A 105 -17.87 10.94 -1.94
CA PHE A 105 -18.36 9.65 -2.40
C PHE A 105 -19.53 9.69 -3.38
N LEU A 106 -19.71 10.82 -4.06
CA LEU A 106 -20.64 10.95 -5.19
C LEU A 106 -19.95 10.50 -6.48
N LEU A 107 -20.68 9.71 -7.27
CA LEU A 107 -20.25 9.22 -8.58
C LEU A 107 -20.80 10.16 -9.67
N SER A 108 -19.90 10.68 -10.52
CA SER A 108 -20.23 11.72 -11.49
C SER A 108 -19.48 11.52 -12.82
N MET A 109 -20.06 11.97 -13.93
CA MET A 109 -19.49 11.77 -15.27
C MET A 109 -18.31 12.71 -15.52
N ALA A 110 -17.19 12.16 -15.99
CA ALA A 110 -16.13 12.97 -16.59
C ALA A 110 -16.52 13.32 -18.04
N ASN A 111 -16.22 14.55 -18.46
CA ASN A 111 -16.49 15.04 -19.80
C ASN A 111 -15.41 16.04 -20.26
N ALA A 112 -15.42 16.38 -21.54
CA ALA A 112 -14.54 17.36 -22.18
C ALA A 112 -15.33 18.62 -22.61
N GLY A 113 -16.33 19.00 -21.80
CA GLY A 113 -17.31 20.05 -22.12
C GLY A 113 -18.74 19.51 -22.26
N PRO A 114 -19.73 20.40 -22.50
CA PRO A 114 -21.13 20.02 -22.56
C PRO A 114 -21.39 18.84 -23.49
N ASN A 115 -22.22 17.89 -23.05
CA ASN A 115 -22.72 16.78 -23.86
C ASN A 115 -21.64 15.83 -24.40
N THR A 116 -20.53 15.68 -23.68
CA THR A 116 -19.42 14.79 -24.05
C THR A 116 -19.21 13.64 -23.04
N ASN A 117 -20.30 13.15 -22.45
CA ASN A 117 -20.27 12.00 -21.56
C ASN A 117 -19.91 10.72 -22.34
N GLY A 118 -18.95 9.95 -21.87
CA GLY A 118 -18.54 8.66 -22.47
C GLY A 118 -18.70 7.53 -21.45
N SER A 119 -17.59 6.84 -21.15
CA SER A 119 -17.51 5.88 -20.05
C SER A 119 -16.78 6.40 -18.82
N GLN A 120 -16.01 7.48 -18.94
CA GLN A 120 -15.20 7.97 -17.84
C GLN A 120 -16.08 8.57 -16.74
N ALA A 121 -15.78 8.22 -15.50
CA ALA A 121 -16.46 8.71 -14.31
C ALA A 121 -15.43 9.05 -13.24
N PHE A 122 -15.84 9.86 -12.27
CA PHE A 122 -15.05 10.11 -11.08
C PHE A 122 -15.89 9.95 -9.81
N LEU A 123 -15.20 9.54 -8.74
CA LEU A 123 -15.74 9.50 -7.39
C LEU A 123 -15.19 10.69 -6.59
N THR A 124 -16.07 11.51 -6.00
CA THR A 124 -15.62 12.64 -5.17
C THR A 124 -15.02 12.16 -3.85
N CYS A 125 -14.01 12.86 -3.35
CA CYS A 125 -13.41 12.61 -2.02
C CYS A 125 -13.74 13.69 -0.99
N VAL A 126 -14.28 14.82 -1.45
CA VAL A 126 -14.74 16.00 -0.69
C VAL A 126 -15.94 16.63 -1.43
N PRO A 127 -16.66 17.61 -0.85
CA PRO A 127 -17.59 18.44 -1.63
C PRO A 127 -16.87 19.20 -2.75
N THR A 128 -17.42 19.20 -3.97
CA THR A 128 -16.81 19.81 -5.16
C THR A 128 -17.79 20.72 -5.91
N PRO A 129 -18.33 21.80 -5.29
CA PRO A 129 -19.39 22.63 -5.87
C PRO A 129 -18.98 23.35 -7.17
N HIS A 130 -17.67 23.50 -7.43
CA HIS A 130 -17.16 24.06 -8.68
C HIS A 130 -17.43 23.19 -9.92
N LEU A 131 -17.85 21.93 -9.72
CA LEU A 131 -18.28 20.98 -10.75
C LEU A 131 -19.81 21.00 -11.01
N ASP A 132 -20.57 21.71 -10.18
CA ASP A 132 -22.02 21.80 -10.33
C ASP A 132 -22.41 22.46 -11.65
N GLY A 133 -23.41 21.89 -12.33
CA GLY A 133 -23.86 22.37 -13.65
C GLY A 133 -22.91 22.01 -14.80
N LYS A 134 -21.84 21.24 -14.54
CA LYS A 134 -20.85 20.82 -15.54
C LYS A 134 -20.73 19.32 -15.67
N HIS A 135 -20.92 18.58 -14.58
CA HIS A 135 -20.81 17.12 -14.53
C HIS A 135 -22.10 16.52 -13.95
N VAL A 136 -22.60 15.47 -14.61
CA VAL A 136 -23.84 14.78 -14.19
C VAL A 136 -23.51 13.86 -13.01
N VAL A 137 -24.03 14.18 -11.83
CA VAL A 137 -24.01 13.26 -10.67
C VAL A 137 -25.05 12.18 -10.89
N PHE A 138 -24.65 10.91 -10.79
CA PHE A 138 -25.52 9.77 -11.15
C PHE A 138 -25.49 8.60 -10.17
N GLY A 139 -24.74 8.70 -9.08
CA GLY A 139 -24.76 7.69 -8.03
C GLY A 139 -23.93 8.07 -6.82
N GLU A 140 -23.79 7.14 -5.89
CA GLU A 140 -22.91 7.27 -4.72
C GLU A 140 -22.34 5.93 -4.29
N LEU A 141 -21.16 5.97 -3.64
CA LEU A 141 -20.53 4.80 -3.05
C LEU A 141 -21.17 4.47 -1.68
N ILE A 142 -21.80 3.31 -1.61
CA ILE A 142 -22.50 2.81 -0.41
C ILE A 142 -21.69 1.80 0.39
N GLN A 143 -20.66 1.19 -0.20
CA GLN A 143 -19.68 0.33 0.48
C GLN A 143 -18.30 0.46 -0.18
N GLY A 144 -17.25 0.33 0.62
CA GLY A 144 -15.85 0.41 0.18
C GLY A 144 -15.31 1.83 0.29
N LYS A 145 -15.87 2.65 1.19
CA LYS A 145 -15.38 4.02 1.43
C LYS A 145 -13.94 4.01 1.90
N ARG A 146 -13.55 3.03 2.72
CA ARG A 146 -12.14 2.81 3.08
C ARG A 146 -11.25 2.61 1.85
N ILE A 147 -11.72 1.85 0.84
CA ILE A 147 -10.96 1.59 -0.38
C ILE A 147 -10.79 2.88 -1.19
N ALA A 148 -11.85 3.69 -1.31
CA ALA A 148 -11.75 5.00 -1.95
C ALA A 148 -10.69 5.90 -1.25
N ARG A 149 -10.65 5.92 0.09
CA ARG A 149 -9.62 6.65 0.85
C ARG A 149 -8.22 6.09 0.64
N THR A 150 -8.07 4.76 0.61
CA THR A 150 -6.79 4.13 0.28
C THR A 150 -6.32 4.55 -1.11
N ILE A 151 -7.19 4.56 -2.12
CA ILE A 151 -6.85 5.02 -3.48
C ILE A 151 -6.45 6.50 -3.46
N GLU A 152 -7.21 7.34 -2.76
CA GLU A 152 -6.93 8.78 -2.62
C GLU A 152 -5.55 9.07 -2.00
N GLY A 153 -5.08 8.21 -1.10
CA GLY A 153 -3.80 8.32 -0.41
C GLY A 153 -2.58 7.88 -1.24
N ILE A 154 -2.78 7.29 -2.41
CA ILE A 154 -1.67 6.77 -3.24
C ILE A 154 -0.81 7.91 -3.77
N THR A 155 0.50 7.67 -3.83
CA THR A 155 1.43 8.60 -4.47
C THR A 155 1.20 8.64 -5.98
N THR A 156 0.99 9.83 -6.52
CA THR A 156 0.85 10.09 -7.95
C THR A 156 2.10 10.71 -8.57
N ASP A 157 2.17 10.70 -9.89
CA ASP A 157 3.16 11.47 -10.65
C ASP A 157 2.68 12.93 -10.90
N SER A 158 3.44 13.70 -11.68
CA SER A 158 3.12 15.09 -11.99
C SER A 158 1.85 15.27 -12.85
N GLY A 159 1.32 14.19 -13.42
CA GLY A 159 0.07 14.18 -14.19
C GLY A 159 -1.11 13.60 -13.41
N ASP A 160 -1.00 13.51 -12.08
CA ASP A 160 -1.99 12.91 -11.18
C ASP A 160 -2.20 11.39 -11.41
N LYS A 161 -1.32 10.71 -12.16
CA LYS A 161 -1.45 9.26 -12.38
C LYS A 161 -0.86 8.50 -11.18
N PRO A 162 -1.59 7.52 -10.60
CA PRO A 162 -1.03 6.64 -9.57
C PRO A 162 0.27 5.96 -10.00
N LYS A 163 1.28 5.94 -9.10
CA LYS A 163 2.55 5.22 -9.35
C LYS A 163 2.38 3.71 -9.35
N GLU A 164 1.46 3.20 -8.54
CA GLU A 164 1.03 1.81 -8.57
C GLU A 164 -0.31 1.74 -9.30
N ASP A 165 -0.47 0.74 -10.17
CA ASP A 165 -1.72 0.56 -10.90
C ASP A 165 -2.87 0.30 -9.92
N VAL A 166 -3.90 1.14 -9.99
CA VAL A 166 -5.17 0.94 -9.30
C VAL A 166 -6.16 0.42 -10.32
N LYS A 167 -6.45 -0.87 -10.24
CA LYS A 167 -7.17 -1.61 -11.27
C LYS A 167 -8.52 -2.08 -10.79
N ILE A 168 -9.52 -1.98 -11.65
CA ILE A 168 -10.81 -2.65 -11.50
C ILE A 168 -10.62 -4.09 -12.01
N ASP A 169 -10.43 -5.05 -11.11
CA ASP A 169 -10.19 -6.45 -11.46
C ASP A 169 -11.46 -7.16 -11.94
N ASP A 170 -12.60 -6.80 -11.34
CA ASP A 170 -13.90 -7.28 -11.75
C ASP A 170 -14.97 -6.20 -11.51
N CYS A 171 -16.07 -6.30 -12.25
CA CYS A 171 -17.22 -5.43 -12.04
C CYS A 171 -18.50 -6.18 -12.38
N GLY A 172 -19.63 -5.69 -11.88
CA GLY A 172 -20.90 -6.33 -12.16
C GLY A 172 -22.09 -5.64 -11.49
N VAL A 173 -23.24 -6.28 -11.67
CA VAL A 173 -24.53 -5.83 -11.15
C VAL A 173 -24.89 -6.63 -9.90
N LEU A 174 -25.51 -5.99 -8.93
CA LEU A 174 -25.99 -6.63 -7.70
C LEU A 174 -27.52 -6.76 -7.72
N PRO A 175 -28.08 -7.71 -6.96
CA PRO A 175 -29.51 -7.79 -6.73
C PRO A 175 -30.08 -6.46 -6.19
N SER A 176 -31.33 -6.14 -6.55
CA SER A 176 -31.99 -4.91 -6.10
C SER A 176 -32.13 -4.83 -4.58
N ASP A 177 -32.26 -5.99 -3.93
CA ASP A 177 -32.39 -6.20 -2.49
C ASP A 177 -31.04 -6.36 -1.78
N TYR A 178 -29.91 -6.09 -2.45
CA TYR A 178 -28.60 -6.09 -1.82
C TYR A 178 -28.55 -5.09 -0.65
N VAL A 179 -28.14 -5.61 0.51
CA VAL A 179 -27.91 -4.84 1.73
C VAL A 179 -26.41 -4.79 1.99
N VAL A 180 -25.89 -3.60 2.26
CA VAL A 180 -24.49 -3.42 2.65
C VAL A 180 -24.23 -4.20 3.96
N PRO A 181 -23.27 -5.13 3.99
CA PRO A 181 -22.90 -5.83 5.21
C PRO A 181 -22.49 -4.86 6.33
N ALA A 182 -22.84 -5.18 7.58
CA ALA A 182 -22.54 -4.31 8.72
C ALA A 182 -21.01 -4.15 8.97
N ASP A 183 -20.22 -5.10 8.50
CA ASP A 183 -18.76 -5.13 8.57
C ASP A 183 -18.08 -4.66 7.27
N ALA A 184 -18.83 -4.15 6.29
CA ALA A 184 -18.29 -3.81 4.97
C ALA A 184 -17.17 -2.75 4.97
N GLU A 185 -17.17 -1.87 5.97
CA GLU A 185 -16.14 -0.84 6.17
C GLU A 185 -15.06 -1.25 7.17
N GLN A 186 -15.16 -2.44 7.78
CA GLN A 186 -14.08 -2.95 8.62
C GLN A 186 -12.89 -3.29 7.73
N THR A 187 -11.69 -2.96 8.22
CA THR A 187 -10.47 -3.39 7.58
C THR A 187 -10.39 -4.93 7.62
N PRO A 188 -10.18 -5.59 6.46
CA PRO A 188 -10.12 -7.04 6.37
C PRO A 188 -9.06 -7.59 7.29
N THR A 189 -9.41 -8.67 7.98
CA THR A 189 -8.44 -9.44 8.76
C THR A 189 -7.77 -10.44 7.83
N ASP A 190 -6.45 -10.39 7.74
CA ASP A 190 -5.71 -11.40 6.99
C ASP A 190 -5.67 -12.75 7.73
N GLN A 191 -5.10 -13.76 7.08
CA GLN A 191 -5.02 -15.12 7.65
C GLN A 191 -4.17 -15.22 8.93
N TYR A 192 -3.46 -14.15 9.32
CA TYR A 192 -2.62 -14.06 10.51
C TYR A 192 -3.24 -13.20 11.61
N GLY A 193 -4.45 -12.69 11.41
CA GLY A 193 -5.16 -11.85 12.38
C GLY A 193 -4.82 -10.36 12.28
N ASP A 194 -4.07 -9.94 11.27
CA ASP A 194 -3.78 -8.52 11.06
C ASP A 194 -4.97 -7.88 10.38
N ASN A 195 -5.62 -6.97 11.10
CA ASN A 195 -6.76 -6.23 10.61
C ASN A 195 -6.49 -4.73 10.47
N TYR A 196 -5.24 -4.27 10.52
CA TYR A 196 -4.93 -2.84 10.43
C TYR A 196 -4.74 -2.38 8.98
N GLU A 197 -5.02 -1.11 8.67
CA GLU A 197 -4.65 -0.53 7.37
C GLU A 197 -3.12 -0.31 7.27
N GLU A 198 -2.62 -0.09 6.06
CA GLU A 198 -1.20 0.26 5.83
C GLU A 198 -0.88 1.70 6.29
N THR A 199 -1.87 2.59 6.22
CA THR A 199 -1.78 3.99 6.62
C THR A 199 -2.54 4.18 7.94
N LEU A 200 -1.89 4.72 8.97
CA LEU A 200 -2.53 4.91 10.28
C LEU A 200 -3.75 5.81 10.23
N ALA A 201 -3.67 6.91 9.46
CA ALA A 201 -4.75 7.89 9.33
C ALA A 201 -6.00 7.34 8.63
N ASP A 202 -5.86 6.23 7.90
CA ASP A 202 -6.97 5.59 7.19
C ASP A 202 -7.65 4.51 8.05
N ASP A 203 -7.03 4.11 9.17
CA ASP A 203 -7.57 3.09 10.06
C ASP A 203 -8.48 3.72 11.13
N SER A 204 -9.79 3.46 11.02
CA SER A 204 -10.79 3.96 11.97
C SER A 204 -10.59 3.54 13.43
N LYS A 205 -9.77 2.52 13.70
CA LYS A 205 -9.47 2.07 15.07
C LYS A 205 -8.31 2.83 15.69
N VAL A 206 -7.61 3.67 14.92
CA VAL A 206 -6.42 4.39 15.34
C VAL A 206 -6.74 5.88 15.40
N ASP A 207 -6.74 6.42 16.60
CA ASP A 207 -6.56 7.86 16.80
C ASP A 207 -5.07 8.19 16.63
N VAL A 208 -4.73 8.91 15.56
CA VAL A 208 -3.35 9.35 15.26
C VAL A 208 -2.89 10.52 16.12
N ALA A 209 -3.80 11.23 16.78
CA ALA A 209 -3.45 12.27 17.75
C ALA A 209 -3.10 11.67 19.12
N ASP A 210 -3.56 10.45 19.41
CA ASP A 210 -3.21 9.70 20.61
C ASP A 210 -2.08 8.69 20.34
N VAL A 211 -0.89 9.02 20.87
CA VAL A 211 0.28 8.14 20.84
C VAL A 211 0.02 6.77 21.45
N ASP A 212 -0.80 6.62 22.49
CA ASP A 212 -1.03 5.32 23.11
C ASP A 212 -1.86 4.41 22.17
N SER A 213 -2.85 5.00 21.48
CA SER A 213 -3.58 4.39 20.37
C SER A 213 -2.64 3.93 19.24
N VAL A 214 -1.72 4.81 18.78
CA VAL A 214 -0.74 4.47 17.74
C VAL A 214 0.19 3.33 18.19
N LEU A 215 0.77 3.44 19.38
CA LEU A 215 1.67 2.40 19.92
C LEU A 215 0.95 1.06 20.06
N LYS A 216 -0.33 1.06 20.45
CA LYS A 216 -1.14 -0.16 20.54
C LYS A 216 -1.30 -0.81 19.16
N ALA A 217 -1.62 -0.05 18.12
CA ALA A 217 -1.78 -0.56 16.76
C ALA A 217 -0.46 -1.13 16.21
N VAL A 218 0.64 -0.39 16.35
CA VAL A 218 1.97 -0.83 15.89
C VAL A 218 2.43 -2.08 16.64
N ASN A 219 2.22 -2.16 17.95
CA ASN A 219 2.56 -3.37 18.71
C ASN A 219 1.71 -4.57 18.31
N ALA A 220 0.41 -4.40 18.03
CA ALA A 220 -0.43 -5.50 17.57
C ALA A 220 0.11 -6.14 16.28
N VAL A 221 0.48 -5.33 15.27
CA VAL A 221 1.08 -5.83 14.02
C VAL A 221 2.47 -6.45 14.27
N LYS A 222 3.29 -5.84 15.12
CA LYS A 222 4.60 -6.36 15.52
C LYS A 222 4.50 -7.73 16.24
N ASP A 223 3.49 -7.93 17.07
CA ASP A 223 3.28 -9.16 17.83
C ASP A 223 2.86 -10.32 16.93
N ILE A 224 2.08 -10.04 15.88
CA ILE A 224 1.81 -10.99 14.79
C ILE A 224 3.12 -11.38 14.10
N GLY A 225 3.95 -10.40 13.73
CA GLY A 225 5.30 -10.64 13.18
C GLY A 225 6.17 -11.49 14.11
N THR A 226 6.07 -11.28 15.43
CA THR A 226 6.79 -12.05 16.45
C THR A 226 6.31 -13.50 16.53
N THR A 227 5.01 -13.71 16.41
CA THR A 227 4.40 -15.04 16.38
C THR A 227 4.86 -15.82 15.14
N LEU A 228 4.83 -15.18 13.97
CA LEU A 228 5.30 -15.75 12.71
C LEU A 228 6.80 -16.05 12.72
N PHE A 229 7.60 -15.16 13.31
CA PHE A 229 9.03 -15.39 13.47
C PHE A 229 9.32 -16.63 14.31
N LYS A 230 8.60 -16.83 15.41
CA LYS A 230 8.72 -18.04 16.25
C LYS A 230 8.29 -19.30 15.50
N ALA A 231 7.31 -19.19 14.61
CA ALA A 231 6.90 -20.25 13.69
C ALA A 231 7.87 -20.46 12.50
N GLN A 232 8.98 -19.72 12.44
CA GLN A 232 9.99 -19.74 11.37
C GLN A 232 9.47 -19.29 9.99
N ASP A 233 8.32 -18.64 9.93
CA ASP A 233 7.85 -17.96 8.71
C ASP A 233 8.50 -16.59 8.59
N PHE A 234 9.80 -16.58 8.25
CA PHE A 234 10.60 -15.35 8.24
C PHE A 234 10.16 -14.36 7.16
N LYS A 235 9.59 -14.83 6.05
CA LYS A 235 9.16 -13.96 4.94
C LYS A 235 7.92 -13.16 5.34
N VAL A 236 6.92 -13.82 5.93
CA VAL A 236 5.71 -13.13 6.37
C VAL A 236 5.96 -12.34 7.65
N ALA A 237 6.79 -12.85 8.57
CA ALA A 237 7.21 -12.08 9.73
C ALA A 237 7.88 -10.75 9.33
N LEU A 238 8.76 -10.79 8.31
CA LEU A 238 9.39 -9.61 7.75
C LEU A 238 8.36 -8.59 7.25
N SER A 239 7.38 -9.02 6.45
CA SER A 239 6.36 -8.09 5.92
C SER A 239 5.52 -7.44 7.04
N LYS A 240 5.24 -8.16 8.13
CA LYS A 240 4.56 -7.59 9.30
C LYS A 240 5.41 -6.56 10.04
N TYR A 241 6.70 -6.82 10.23
CA TYR A 241 7.58 -5.83 10.84
C TYR A 241 7.80 -4.61 9.93
N GLU A 242 7.83 -4.79 8.62
CA GLU A 242 7.91 -3.68 7.65
C GLU A 242 6.66 -2.81 7.71
N LYS A 243 5.47 -3.42 7.73
CA LYS A 243 4.20 -2.70 7.94
C LYS A 243 4.21 -1.91 9.24
N ALA A 244 4.53 -2.55 10.37
CA ALA A 244 4.62 -1.88 11.66
C ALA A 244 5.67 -0.74 11.68
N SER A 245 6.80 -0.92 10.98
CA SER A 245 7.82 0.13 10.79
C SER A 245 7.31 1.28 9.92
N SER A 246 6.53 1.01 8.89
CA SER A 246 5.87 2.04 8.08
C SER A 246 4.87 2.84 8.91
N MET A 247 4.01 2.16 9.68
CA MET A 247 3.04 2.80 10.56
C MET A 247 3.73 3.77 11.53
N ILE A 248 4.77 3.35 12.26
CA ILE A 248 5.45 4.23 13.23
C ILE A 248 6.18 5.39 12.56
N LYS A 249 6.62 5.25 11.29
CA LYS A 249 7.24 6.34 10.52
C LYS A 249 6.25 7.40 10.06
N GLN A 250 4.98 7.07 9.94
CA GLN A 250 3.93 8.04 9.62
C GLN A 250 3.57 8.92 10.82
N PHE A 251 3.99 8.51 12.03
CA PHE A 251 3.69 9.21 13.27
C PHE A 251 4.81 10.22 13.60
N PHE A 252 4.54 11.50 13.35
CA PHE A 252 5.43 12.64 13.65
C PHE A 252 4.86 13.49 14.78
N PRO A 253 5.12 13.13 16.03
CA PRO A 253 4.62 13.90 17.16
C PRO A 253 5.31 15.26 17.27
N GLU A 254 4.55 16.34 17.44
CA GLU A 254 5.10 17.68 17.67
C GLU A 254 5.39 17.96 19.16
N ASP A 255 4.66 17.32 20.10
CA ASP A 255 4.74 17.61 21.54
C ASP A 255 4.59 16.37 22.45
N LEU A 256 5.52 15.41 22.40
CA LEU A 256 5.51 14.26 23.32
C LEU A 256 6.29 14.52 24.61
N SER A 257 5.74 14.01 25.72
CA SER A 257 6.49 13.88 26.97
C SER A 257 7.74 13.00 26.76
N PRO A 258 8.84 13.23 27.51
CA PRO A 258 10.07 12.45 27.37
C PRO A 258 9.86 10.93 27.52
N GLU A 259 8.91 10.50 28.36
CA GLU A 259 8.56 9.09 28.55
C GLU A 259 7.93 8.49 27.30
N LYS A 260 6.98 9.21 26.68
CA LYS A 260 6.30 8.76 25.46
C LYS A 260 7.25 8.80 24.25
N THR A 261 8.12 9.80 24.14
CA THR A 261 9.18 9.84 23.13
C THR A 261 10.09 8.62 23.23
N ARG A 262 10.54 8.27 24.43
CA ARG A 262 11.35 7.06 24.67
C ARG A 262 10.61 5.79 24.28
N ALA A 263 9.31 5.69 24.55
CA ALA A 263 8.50 4.52 24.18
C ALA A 263 8.42 4.34 22.66
N VAL A 264 8.20 5.44 21.92
CA VAL A 264 8.21 5.46 20.45
C VAL A 264 9.59 5.03 19.90
N ASP A 265 10.67 5.61 20.44
CA ASP A 265 12.03 5.28 20.02
C ASP A 265 12.37 3.81 20.27
N GLN A 266 12.06 3.29 21.45
CA GLN A 266 12.29 1.88 21.79
C GLN A 266 11.49 0.95 20.88
N LEU A 267 10.24 1.29 20.54
CA LEU A 267 9.44 0.52 19.61
C LEU A 267 10.07 0.53 18.21
N ARG A 268 10.44 1.69 17.69
CA ARG A 268 11.12 1.88 16.39
C ARG A 268 12.41 1.08 16.31
N ILE A 269 13.29 1.18 17.31
CA ILE A 269 14.53 0.40 17.41
C ILE A 269 14.23 -1.10 17.42
N SER A 270 13.24 -1.54 18.20
CA SER A 270 12.86 -2.95 18.28
C SER A 270 12.37 -3.51 16.93
N LEU A 271 11.66 -2.70 16.15
CA LEU A 271 11.17 -3.05 14.81
C LEU A 271 12.32 -3.21 13.83
N PHE A 272 13.24 -2.24 13.75
CA PHE A 272 14.40 -2.34 12.86
C PHE A 272 15.33 -3.50 13.22
N LEU A 273 15.51 -3.74 14.52
CA LEU A 273 16.19 -4.94 15.00
C LEU A 273 15.50 -6.21 14.45
N ASN A 274 14.18 -6.34 14.63
CA ASN A 274 13.44 -7.51 14.17
C ASN A 274 13.47 -7.66 12.64
N ILE A 275 13.34 -6.57 11.88
CA ILE A 275 13.50 -6.54 10.41
C ILE A 275 14.89 -7.08 10.03
N ALA A 276 15.97 -6.55 10.64
CA ALA A 276 17.32 -6.98 10.32
C ALA A 276 17.52 -8.49 10.57
N LEU A 277 16.95 -9.02 11.65
CA LEU A 277 17.05 -10.45 11.96
C LEU A 277 16.21 -11.30 10.99
N CYS A 278 14.97 -10.91 10.70
CA CYS A 278 14.13 -11.62 9.73
C CYS A 278 14.76 -11.63 8.34
N ALA A 279 15.21 -10.48 7.86
CA ALA A 279 15.82 -10.30 6.56
C ALA A 279 17.10 -11.15 6.43
N LEU A 280 17.94 -11.18 7.47
CA LEU A 280 19.10 -12.09 7.53
C LEU A 280 18.69 -13.56 7.42
N LYS A 281 17.61 -13.97 8.11
CA LYS A 281 17.11 -15.36 8.10
C LYS A 281 16.43 -15.75 6.78
N SER A 282 15.80 -14.79 6.10
CA SER A 282 15.13 -15.01 4.81
C SER A 282 16.06 -14.84 3.60
N GLY A 283 17.29 -14.38 3.80
CA GLY A 283 18.28 -14.16 2.74
C GLY A 283 18.20 -12.81 2.04
N ASP A 284 17.37 -11.88 2.53
CA ASP A 284 17.28 -10.51 2.05
C ASP A 284 18.39 -9.65 2.68
N PHE A 285 19.62 -9.87 2.22
CA PHE A 285 20.80 -9.26 2.82
C PHE A 285 20.83 -7.74 2.67
N GLN A 286 20.33 -7.20 1.55
CA GLN A 286 20.28 -5.75 1.36
C GLN A 286 19.44 -5.09 2.45
N LYS A 287 18.26 -5.64 2.72
CA LYS A 287 17.36 -5.13 3.76
C LYS A 287 17.91 -5.33 5.16
N ALA A 288 18.57 -6.47 5.40
CA ALA A 288 19.24 -6.73 6.68
C ALA A 288 20.31 -5.67 6.97
N LEU A 289 21.13 -5.30 5.97
CA LEU A 289 22.13 -4.23 6.07
C LEU A 289 21.49 -2.87 6.37
N THR A 290 20.47 -2.49 5.61
CA THR A 290 19.78 -1.20 5.80
C THR A 290 19.17 -1.12 7.20
N ALA A 291 18.35 -2.09 7.60
CA ALA A 291 17.67 -2.05 8.90
C ALA A 291 18.63 -2.08 10.09
N ALA A 292 19.73 -2.83 10.01
CA ALA A 292 20.73 -2.82 11.07
C ALA A 292 21.46 -1.47 11.14
N THR A 293 21.75 -0.85 9.99
CA THR A 293 22.45 0.44 9.92
C THR A 293 21.62 1.56 10.56
N GLU A 294 20.31 1.58 10.35
CA GLU A 294 19.39 2.52 11.02
C GLU A 294 19.58 2.50 12.54
N VAL A 295 19.65 1.31 13.15
CA VAL A 295 19.82 1.17 14.61
C VAL A 295 21.22 1.57 15.09
N VAL A 296 22.26 1.29 14.29
CA VAL A 296 23.65 1.64 14.65
C VAL A 296 23.81 3.16 14.78
N HIS A 297 23.16 3.91 13.90
CA HIS A 297 23.25 5.37 13.85
C HIS A 297 22.17 6.09 14.66
N ASP A 298 21.23 5.35 15.25
CA ASP A 298 20.19 5.93 16.09
C ASP A 298 20.76 6.42 17.43
N SER A 299 20.53 7.70 17.74
CA SER A 299 20.98 8.32 18.99
C SER A 299 20.22 7.80 20.20
N ALA A 300 18.99 7.32 20.02
CA ALA A 300 18.16 6.73 21.08
C ALA A 300 18.49 5.25 21.35
N ALA A 301 19.30 4.60 20.50
CA ALA A 301 19.66 3.21 20.69
C ALA A 301 20.68 3.02 21.82
N ASP A 302 20.32 2.15 22.77
CA ASP A 302 21.21 1.70 23.84
C ASP A 302 22.33 0.79 23.32
N ASP A 303 23.36 0.60 24.14
CA ASP A 303 24.54 -0.22 23.80
C ASP A 303 24.15 -1.65 23.42
N LYS A 304 23.13 -2.21 24.08
CA LYS A 304 22.61 -3.55 23.78
C LYS A 304 21.98 -3.63 22.40
N SER A 305 21.24 -2.60 21.99
CA SER A 305 20.61 -2.52 20.67
C SER A 305 21.66 -2.29 19.58
N LYS A 306 22.66 -1.43 19.82
CA LYS A 306 23.78 -1.21 18.91
C LYS A 306 24.62 -2.47 18.72
N ALA A 307 24.93 -3.20 19.79
CA ALA A 307 25.62 -4.49 19.72
C ALA A 307 24.84 -5.50 18.87
N LYS A 308 23.52 -5.64 19.08
CA LYS A 308 22.67 -6.54 18.29
C LYS A 308 22.61 -6.15 16.81
N ALA A 309 22.55 -4.85 16.52
CA ALA A 309 22.51 -4.34 15.16
C ALA A 309 23.83 -4.63 14.42
N LEU A 310 24.97 -4.27 15.02
CA LEU A 310 26.30 -4.58 14.50
C LEU A 310 26.51 -6.09 14.32
N TYR A 311 26.09 -6.89 15.29
CA TYR A 311 26.16 -8.35 15.16
C TYR A 311 25.40 -8.87 13.94
N ARG A 312 24.16 -8.40 13.73
CA ARG A 312 23.32 -8.81 12.58
C ARG A 312 23.88 -8.30 11.26
N ARG A 313 24.39 -7.07 11.22
CA ARG A 313 25.02 -6.48 10.02
C ARG A 313 26.33 -7.21 9.66
N GLY A 314 27.16 -7.51 10.65
CA GLY A 314 28.37 -8.31 10.50
C GLY A 314 28.10 -9.74 10.01
N LEU A 315 27.08 -10.42 10.56
CA LEU A 315 26.63 -11.72 10.02
C LEU A 315 26.11 -11.61 8.59
N THR A 316 25.48 -10.49 8.22
CA THR A 316 25.01 -10.26 6.86
C THR A 316 26.20 -10.14 5.89
N TYR A 317 27.21 -9.33 6.22
CA TYR A 317 28.45 -9.26 5.45
C TYR A 317 29.17 -10.60 5.33
N TYR A 318 29.19 -11.39 6.42
CA TYR A 318 29.73 -12.75 6.40
C TYR A 318 29.02 -13.65 5.38
N ASN A 319 27.69 -13.57 5.29
CA ASN A 319 26.91 -14.32 4.31
C ASN A 319 27.18 -13.85 2.87
N LEU A 320 27.36 -12.54 2.67
CA LEU A 320 27.78 -11.93 1.41
C LEU A 320 29.24 -12.22 1.03
N LYS A 321 29.97 -12.96 1.86
CA LYS A 321 31.41 -13.26 1.70
C LYS A 321 32.31 -12.01 1.77
N ASP A 322 31.84 -10.94 2.39
CA ASP A 322 32.66 -9.78 2.72
C ASP A 322 33.24 -9.96 4.13
N ALA A 323 34.37 -10.65 4.21
CA ALA A 323 35.00 -10.97 5.50
C ALA A 323 35.60 -9.73 6.19
N GLU A 324 35.93 -8.69 5.44
CA GLU A 324 36.51 -7.47 6.00
C GLU A 324 35.44 -6.65 6.71
N MET A 325 34.33 -6.35 6.03
CA MET A 325 33.20 -5.65 6.64
C MET A 325 32.58 -6.45 7.78
N ALA A 326 32.50 -7.79 7.64
CA ALA A 326 32.02 -8.65 8.73
C ALA A 326 32.88 -8.50 9.99
N LEU A 327 34.21 -8.52 9.87
CA LEU A 327 35.10 -8.36 11.02
C LEU A 327 34.98 -6.96 11.63
N THR A 328 34.94 -5.92 10.81
CA THR A 328 34.79 -4.54 11.28
C THR A 328 33.56 -4.39 12.17
N ASP A 329 32.39 -4.85 11.72
CA ASP A 329 31.16 -4.75 12.49
C ASP A 329 31.15 -5.63 13.74
N LEU A 330 31.63 -6.88 13.63
CA LEU A 330 31.62 -7.82 14.74
C LEU A 330 32.61 -7.43 15.85
N GLU A 331 33.79 -6.93 15.48
CA GLU A 331 34.76 -6.38 16.44
C GLU A 331 34.22 -5.09 17.06
N PHE A 332 33.57 -4.23 16.28
CA PHE A 332 32.92 -3.05 16.84
C PHE A 332 31.77 -3.42 17.81
N ALA A 333 31.03 -4.50 17.55
CA ALA A 333 30.00 -4.96 18.48
C ALA A 333 30.57 -5.29 19.88
N THR A 334 31.84 -5.69 19.98
CA THR A 334 32.50 -5.98 21.26
C THR A 334 32.76 -4.73 22.10
N THR A 335 32.81 -3.53 21.50
CA THR A 335 32.95 -2.29 22.28
C THR A 335 31.70 -2.01 23.12
N TYR A 336 30.55 -2.55 22.71
CA TYR A 336 29.29 -2.49 23.44
C TYR A 336 29.04 -3.73 24.30
N GLN A 337 29.47 -4.92 23.85
CA GLN A 337 29.32 -6.18 24.59
C GLN A 337 30.57 -7.08 24.47
N GLN A 338 31.55 -6.87 25.34
CA GLN A 338 32.89 -7.48 25.24
C GLN A 338 32.90 -9.02 25.32
N ASN A 339 32.00 -9.61 26.11
CA ASN A 339 32.04 -11.04 26.45
C ASN A 339 30.86 -11.85 25.87
N ASP A 340 30.18 -11.33 24.86
CA ASP A 340 29.09 -12.07 24.23
C ASP A 340 29.64 -13.25 23.40
N ALA A 341 29.27 -14.47 23.78
CA ALA A 341 29.78 -15.69 23.16
C ALA A 341 29.39 -15.81 21.67
N ALA A 342 28.24 -15.27 21.27
CA ALA A 342 27.79 -15.34 19.88
C ALA A 342 28.60 -14.39 18.99
N ILE A 343 28.91 -13.19 19.49
CA ILE A 343 29.79 -12.22 18.81
C ILE A 343 31.19 -12.81 18.66
N LEU A 344 31.79 -13.32 19.74
CA LEU A 344 33.14 -13.89 19.72
C LEU A 344 33.27 -15.08 18.76
N LYS A 345 32.24 -15.94 18.70
CA LYS A 345 32.17 -17.03 17.72
C LYS A 345 32.12 -16.49 16.29
N ALA A 346 31.25 -15.51 16.02
CA ALA A 346 31.13 -14.92 14.68
C ALA A 346 32.43 -14.24 14.21
N ILE A 347 33.15 -13.57 15.11
CA ILE A 347 34.48 -13.01 14.81
C ILE A 347 35.44 -14.13 14.37
N THR A 348 35.47 -15.24 15.12
CA THR A 348 36.31 -16.40 14.78
C THR A 348 35.97 -16.94 13.40
N ASP A 349 34.68 -17.10 13.09
CA ASP A 349 34.20 -17.56 11.79
C ASP A 349 34.61 -16.60 10.65
N ALA A 350 34.46 -15.29 10.86
CA ALA A 350 34.85 -14.26 9.89
C ALA A 350 36.38 -14.20 9.67
N ARG A 351 37.20 -14.40 10.71
CA ARG A 351 38.66 -14.51 10.58
C ARG A 351 39.06 -15.71 9.74
N ASN A 352 38.40 -16.85 9.96
CA ASN A 352 38.63 -18.06 9.17
C ASN A 352 38.23 -17.87 7.70
N LEU A 353 37.12 -17.17 7.45
CA LEU A 353 36.71 -16.80 6.09
C LEU A 353 37.76 -15.91 5.40
N LYS A 354 38.22 -14.84 6.06
CA LYS A 354 39.27 -13.94 5.53
C LYS A 354 40.55 -14.69 5.21
N LYS A 355 41.01 -15.55 6.11
CA LYS A 355 42.21 -16.39 5.90
C LYS A 355 42.05 -17.30 4.67
N THR A 356 40.87 -17.90 4.51
CA THR A 356 40.57 -18.77 3.37
C THR A 356 40.57 -17.99 2.05
N GLN A 357 39.98 -16.80 2.02
CA GLN A 357 39.94 -15.95 0.82
C GLN A 357 41.33 -15.48 0.40
N VAL A 358 42.13 -14.98 1.35
CA VAL A 358 43.53 -14.59 1.09
C VAL A 358 44.36 -15.78 0.57
N GLY A 359 44.17 -16.96 1.15
CA GLY A 359 44.84 -18.17 0.69
C GLY A 359 44.46 -18.54 -0.76
N LYS A 360 43.19 -18.40 -1.14
CA LYS A 360 42.72 -18.62 -2.52
C LYS A 360 43.29 -17.59 -3.49
N GLN A 361 43.29 -16.31 -3.12
CA GLN A 361 43.87 -15.24 -3.93
C GLN A 361 45.36 -15.48 -4.19
N LYS A 362 46.15 -15.78 -3.14
CA LYS A 362 47.58 -16.09 -3.28
C LYS A 362 47.83 -17.26 -4.24
N LYS A 363 47.04 -18.33 -4.15
CA LYS A 363 47.13 -19.48 -5.06
C LYS A 363 46.76 -19.10 -6.51
N ALA A 364 45.74 -18.27 -6.70
CA ALA A 364 45.32 -17.81 -8.02
C ALA A 364 46.40 -16.91 -8.66
N PHE A 365 46.95 -15.95 -7.90
CA PHE A 365 48.06 -15.12 -8.35
C PHE A 365 49.29 -15.96 -8.72
N SER A 366 49.68 -16.92 -7.88
CA SER A 366 50.82 -17.80 -8.19
C SER A 366 50.64 -18.58 -9.49
N LYS A 367 49.40 -18.96 -9.85
CA LYS A 367 49.08 -19.66 -11.12
C LYS A 367 49.04 -18.75 -12.35
N MET A 368 48.89 -17.44 -12.18
CA MET A 368 48.90 -16.49 -13.31
C MET A 368 50.33 -16.11 -13.72
N PHE A 369 51.30 -16.29 -12.83
CA PHE A 369 52.72 -15.96 -13.05
C PHE A 369 53.62 -17.20 -13.11
N SER A 370 53.03 -18.40 -13.15
CA SER A 370 53.69 -19.66 -13.54
C SER A 370 53.13 -20.11 -14.87
#